data_AF-X1BIH7-F1
#
_entry.id   AF-X1BIH7-F1
#
_cell.length_a   1.000
_cell.length_b   1.000
_cell.length_c   1.000
_cell.angle_alpha   90.00
_cell.angle_beta   90.00
_cell.angle_gamma   90.00
#
_symmetry.space_group_name_H-M   'P 1'
#
loop_
_entity.id
_entity.type
_entity.pdbx_description
1 polymer ?
#
loop_
_entity_poly.entity_id
_entity_poly.type
_entity_poly.pdbx_seq_one_letter_code
_entity_poly.pdbx_strand_id
1 'polypeptide(L)'
;EQPFYEVTINEEKPFYFHPSTRENRPVIQSYELEGTDWKAKLTFGYAPTLEGEYDELGIENPNKWHPYRISRATQGLDIFLHNRIILFHQLHEIGLVSGEHSDYNDIRGEIELIYGFSTAITKNELIRDRKFYECIQEIEAILNGRKSGPAKGKKDYLKRKTYPESLPEKLLRDRLHIYLETNPLNKKEDVESEYVIGGIEGFIDILADKEAWEIKTGKASALDVYQLFMYMDVGKFDKGYLVAKDFTTGASVASKYIKDNHSKTITLANLKDFPINHPITPDEREEYL
;
A
#
# COMPACT_ATOMS: atom_id res chain seq x y z
N GLU A 1 -26.13 39.02 34.31
CA GLU A 1 -25.03 38.85 33.36
C GLU A 1 -25.11 37.43 32.82
N GLN A 2 -25.21 37.24 31.51
CA GLN A 2 -25.15 35.89 30.93
C GLN A 2 -23.69 35.44 30.89
N PRO A 3 -23.38 34.18 31.25
CA PRO A 3 -22.01 33.69 31.22
C PRO A 3 -21.52 33.69 29.78
N PHE A 4 -20.36 34.32 29.55
CA PHE A 4 -19.62 34.19 28.32
C PHE A 4 -19.12 32.74 28.23
N TYR A 5 -19.64 31.98 27.27
CA TYR A 5 -19.05 30.69 26.92
C TYR A 5 -17.86 30.94 26.01
N GLU A 6 -16.66 30.60 26.47
CA GLU A 6 -15.49 30.50 25.59
C GLU A 6 -15.66 29.24 24.73
N VAL A 7 -15.94 29.44 23.44
CA VAL A 7 -15.96 28.35 22.46
C VAL A 7 -14.55 28.19 21.91
N THR A 8 -13.83 27.19 22.41
CA THR A 8 -12.56 26.77 21.83
C THR A 8 -12.85 25.97 20.56
N ILE A 9 -12.56 26.55 19.39
CA ILE A 9 -12.67 25.86 18.10
C ILE A 9 -11.32 25.18 17.84
N ASN A 10 -11.28 23.85 17.88
CA ASN A 10 -10.12 23.07 17.49
C ASN A 10 -10.20 22.69 16.01
N GLU A 11 -9.09 22.82 15.28
CA GLU A 11 -8.99 22.37 13.90
C GLU A 11 -8.85 20.84 13.88
N GLU A 12 -9.80 20.16 13.25
CA GLU A 12 -9.74 18.71 13.02
C GLU A 12 -9.26 18.40 11.60
N LYS A 13 -8.14 17.69 11.50
CA LYS A 13 -7.60 17.22 10.23
C LYS A 13 -8.15 15.85 9.86
N PRO A 14 -8.31 15.56 8.55
CA PRO A 14 -8.74 14.24 8.11
C PRO A 14 -7.73 13.16 8.52
N PHE A 15 -8.26 12.02 8.96
CA PHE A 15 -7.47 10.80 9.14
C PHE A 15 -7.28 10.11 7.80
N TYR A 16 -6.04 9.73 7.52
CA TYR A 16 -5.71 8.96 6.33
C TYR A 16 -5.17 7.60 6.75
N PHE A 17 -5.61 6.55 6.07
CA PHE A 17 -5.03 5.22 6.18
C PHE A 17 -4.20 4.94 4.92
N HIS A 18 -2.89 4.85 5.08
CA HIS A 18 -2.01 4.47 3.97
C HIS A 18 -1.96 2.93 3.83
N PRO A 19 -2.58 2.31 2.81
CA PRO A 19 -2.78 0.85 2.77
C PRO A 19 -1.48 0.04 2.72
N SER A 20 -0.36 0.64 2.30
CA SER A 20 0.92 -0.06 2.21
C SER A 20 1.84 0.16 3.41
N THR A 21 1.67 1.24 4.16
CA THR A 21 2.55 1.54 5.31
C THR A 21 1.82 1.57 6.63
N ARG A 22 0.49 1.54 6.60
CA ARG A 22 -0.39 1.52 7.78
C ARG A 22 -0.10 2.69 8.72
N GLU A 23 0.27 3.84 8.14
CA GLU A 23 0.56 5.09 8.83
C GLU A 23 -0.54 6.11 8.56
N ASN A 24 -0.69 7.08 9.47
CA ASN A 24 -1.68 8.15 9.36
C ASN A 24 -1.22 9.22 8.36
N ARG A 25 -1.26 8.87 7.06
CA ARG A 25 -0.79 9.74 5.97
C ARG A 25 -1.53 9.45 4.66
N PRO A 26 -1.70 10.45 3.80
CA PRO A 26 -2.31 10.25 2.49
C PRO A 26 -1.36 9.48 1.55
N VAL A 27 -1.94 8.85 0.54
CA VAL A 27 -1.22 8.12 -0.52
C VAL A 27 -0.56 9.08 -1.52
N ILE A 28 -1.22 10.20 -1.78
CA ILE A 28 -0.69 11.33 -2.55
C ILE A 28 -0.65 12.51 -1.61
N GLN A 29 0.55 13.04 -1.35
CA GLN A 29 0.73 14.22 -0.51
C GLN A 29 0.97 15.44 -1.40
N SER A 30 0.03 16.39 -1.40
CA SER A 30 0.19 17.73 -1.95
C SER A 30 0.84 17.78 -3.35
N TYR A 31 0.40 16.91 -4.25
CA TYR A 31 0.95 16.78 -5.60
C TYR A 31 0.51 17.95 -6.48
N GLU A 32 1.48 18.68 -7.04
CA GLU A 32 1.19 19.85 -7.87
C GLU A 32 0.67 19.47 -9.26
N LEU A 33 -0.35 20.20 -9.70
CA LEU A 33 -1.00 20.10 -10.99
C LEU A 33 -1.02 21.48 -11.63
N GLU A 34 -0.70 21.56 -12.91
CA GLU A 34 -0.69 22.81 -13.65
C GLU A 34 -1.28 22.63 -15.04
N GLY A 35 -2.03 23.64 -15.48
CA GLY A 35 -2.46 23.81 -16.86
C GLY A 35 -1.91 25.10 -17.45
N THR A 36 -2.49 25.55 -18.55
CA THR A 36 -1.99 26.75 -19.26
C THR A 36 -2.04 28.01 -18.40
N ASP A 37 -3.09 28.15 -17.58
CA ASP A 37 -3.34 29.35 -16.77
C ASP A 37 -4.06 29.04 -15.45
N TRP A 38 -3.74 27.88 -14.87
CA TRP A 38 -4.20 27.45 -13.55
C TRP A 38 -3.18 26.53 -12.86
N LYS A 39 -3.19 26.53 -11.52
CA LYS A 39 -2.36 25.65 -10.68
C LYS A 39 -3.15 25.16 -9.46
N ALA A 40 -3.04 23.88 -9.14
CA ALA A 40 -3.66 23.25 -7.98
C ALA A 40 -2.72 22.25 -7.30
N LYS A 41 -3.10 21.75 -6.12
CA LYS A 41 -2.50 20.58 -5.48
C LYS A 41 -3.55 19.54 -5.14
N LEU A 42 -3.17 18.28 -5.28
CA LEU A 42 -3.97 17.13 -4.90
C LEU A 42 -3.36 16.45 -3.68
N THR A 43 -4.15 16.31 -2.63
CA THR A 43 -3.92 15.34 -1.54
C THR A 43 -4.96 14.24 -1.68
N PHE A 44 -4.56 12.98 -1.62
CA PHE A 44 -5.48 11.85 -1.79
C PHE A 44 -5.09 10.68 -0.89
N GLY A 45 -6.07 10.03 -0.28
CA GLY A 45 -5.88 8.80 0.47
C GLY A 45 -7.20 8.10 0.76
N TYR A 46 -7.15 7.21 1.74
CA TYR A 46 -8.31 6.45 2.20
C TYR A 46 -8.59 6.75 3.66
N ALA A 47 -9.83 6.63 4.10
CA ALA A 47 -10.19 6.61 5.50
C ALA A 47 -10.05 5.18 6.06
N PRO A 48 -9.75 5.01 7.36
CA PRO A 48 -9.73 3.71 8.01
C PRO A 48 -11.14 3.10 8.05
N THR A 49 -11.28 1.87 7.59
CA THR A 49 -12.56 1.18 7.42
C THR A 49 -12.83 0.09 8.46
N LEU A 50 -11.78 -0.52 9.00
CA LEU A 50 -11.87 -1.60 9.98
C LEU A 50 -11.43 -1.11 11.35
N GLU A 51 -11.97 -1.69 12.43
CA GLU A 51 -11.62 -1.34 13.80
C GLU A 51 -10.10 -1.44 14.05
N GLY A 52 -9.47 -2.52 13.60
CA GLY A 52 -8.01 -2.70 13.71
C GLY A 52 -7.19 -1.65 12.95
N GLU A 53 -7.73 -1.04 11.89
CA GLU A 53 -7.03 0.06 11.19
C GLU A 53 -6.99 1.34 12.03
N TYR A 54 -8.00 1.58 12.88
CA TYR A 54 -7.97 2.71 13.82
C TYR A 54 -6.93 2.49 14.92
N ASP A 55 -6.82 1.26 15.43
CA ASP A 55 -5.83 0.87 16.44
C ASP A 55 -4.40 1.02 15.91
N GLU A 56 -4.13 0.56 14.68
CA GLU A 56 -2.83 0.70 14.01
C GLU A 56 -2.38 2.17 13.89
N LEU A 57 -3.34 3.07 13.66
CA LEU A 57 -3.10 4.49 13.53
C LEU A 57 -3.02 5.23 14.88
N GLY A 58 -3.32 4.54 15.99
CA GLY A 58 -3.36 5.13 17.33
C GLY A 58 -4.45 6.20 17.48
N ILE A 59 -5.55 6.07 16.75
CA ILE A 59 -6.68 7.01 16.78
C ILE A 59 -7.94 6.32 17.28
N GLU A 60 -8.79 7.06 17.99
CA GLU A 60 -10.08 6.53 18.42
C GLU A 60 -11.06 6.42 17.24
N ASN A 61 -11.87 5.36 17.25
CA ASN A 61 -12.88 5.17 16.22
C ASN A 61 -13.92 6.30 16.25
N PRO A 62 -14.12 7.03 15.13
CA PRO A 62 -15.05 8.16 15.05
C PRO A 62 -16.50 7.78 15.41
N ASN A 63 -17.10 8.56 16.31
CA ASN A 63 -18.52 8.40 16.64
C ASN A 63 -19.43 8.85 15.47
N LYS A 64 -20.74 8.63 15.61
CA LYS A 64 -21.73 8.89 14.55
C LYS A 64 -21.82 10.35 14.06
N TRP A 65 -21.35 11.30 14.87
CA TRP A 65 -21.38 12.75 14.60
C TRP A 65 -20.04 13.31 14.12
N HIS A 66 -19.00 12.48 14.09
CA HIS A 66 -17.68 12.90 13.70
C HIS A 66 -17.64 13.22 12.19
N PRO A 67 -17.09 14.37 11.76
CA PRO A 67 -17.11 14.80 10.36
C PRO A 67 -16.43 13.80 9.42
N TYR A 68 -15.37 13.16 9.91
CA TYR A 68 -14.62 12.16 9.14
C TYR A 68 -15.12 10.73 9.23
N ARG A 69 -16.23 10.46 9.93
CA ARG A 69 -16.84 9.11 9.95
C ARG A 69 -17.09 8.62 8.54
N ILE A 70 -16.74 7.36 8.26
CA ILE A 70 -17.00 6.76 6.95
C ILE A 70 -18.50 6.62 6.71
N SER A 71 -18.96 7.26 5.64
CA SER A 71 -20.32 7.17 5.15
C SER A 71 -20.37 7.63 3.70
N ARG A 72 -21.47 7.31 3.02
CA ARG A 72 -21.73 7.81 1.67
C ARG A 72 -21.81 9.34 1.58
N ALA A 73 -22.23 10.00 2.66
CA ALA A 73 -22.35 11.46 2.70
C ALA A 73 -21.01 12.18 2.92
N THR A 74 -20.00 11.47 3.42
CA THR A 74 -18.70 12.04 3.80
C THR A 74 -17.58 11.62 2.84
N GLN A 75 -17.91 10.85 1.80
CA GLN A 75 -16.97 10.45 0.76
C GLN A 75 -16.57 11.63 -0.12
N GLY A 76 -15.30 11.71 -0.52
CA GLY A 76 -14.86 12.61 -1.58
C GLY A 76 -13.66 13.48 -1.24
N LEU A 77 -13.58 14.63 -1.91
CA LEU A 77 -12.44 15.54 -1.83
C LEU A 77 -12.93 16.95 -1.45
N ASP A 78 -12.33 17.51 -0.42
CA ASP A 78 -12.61 18.88 0.01
C ASP A 78 -11.84 19.87 -0.87
N ILE A 79 -12.52 20.89 -1.38
CA ILE A 79 -11.91 21.89 -2.26
C ILE A 79 -11.58 23.16 -1.46
N PHE A 80 -10.30 23.49 -1.46
CA PHE A 80 -9.75 24.67 -0.82
C PHE A 80 -9.46 25.78 -1.82
N LEU A 81 -9.77 27.01 -1.45
CA LEU A 81 -9.33 28.22 -2.16
C LEU A 81 -9.04 29.30 -1.12
N HIS A 82 -7.87 29.95 -1.22
CA HIS A 82 -7.43 30.96 -0.25
C HIS A 82 -7.45 30.47 1.21
N ASN A 83 -6.96 29.24 1.46
CA ASN A 83 -6.95 28.57 2.77
C ASN A 83 -8.34 28.43 3.42
N ARG A 84 -9.39 28.33 2.61
CA ARG A 84 -10.75 28.09 3.08
C ARG A 84 -11.35 26.93 2.31
N ILE A 85 -12.06 26.06 3.02
CA ILE A 85 -12.93 25.08 2.38
C ILE A 85 -14.08 25.85 1.75
N ILE A 86 -14.19 25.79 0.43
CA ILE A 86 -15.30 26.40 -0.31
C ILE A 86 -16.41 25.38 -0.52
N LEU A 87 -16.06 24.09 -0.53
CA LEU A 87 -16.86 23.04 -1.13
C LEU A 87 -16.46 21.69 -0.50
N PHE A 88 -17.41 21.02 0.15
CA PHE A 88 -17.30 19.65 0.68
C PHE A 88 -17.96 18.71 -0.34
N HIS A 89 -17.19 18.10 -1.23
CA HIS A 89 -17.79 17.44 -2.40
C HIS A 89 -17.68 15.94 -2.35
N GLN A 90 -18.82 15.29 -2.64
CA GLN A 90 -18.84 13.91 -3.08
C GLN A 90 -18.25 13.81 -4.48
N LEU A 91 -17.48 12.75 -4.73
CA LEU A 91 -16.74 12.56 -6.00
C LEU A 91 -17.60 12.76 -7.25
N HIS A 92 -18.88 12.39 -7.20
CA HIS A 92 -19.79 12.50 -8.33
C HIS A 92 -20.19 13.95 -8.63
N GLU A 93 -20.29 14.82 -7.62
CA GLU A 93 -20.73 16.22 -7.77
C GLU A 93 -19.68 17.09 -8.48
N ILE A 94 -18.42 16.68 -8.37
CA ILE A 94 -17.28 17.26 -9.08
C ILE A 94 -16.94 16.50 -10.36
N GLY A 95 -17.69 15.45 -10.70
CA GLY A 95 -17.50 14.71 -11.94
C GLY A 95 -16.27 13.79 -11.97
N LEU A 96 -15.71 13.41 -10.81
CA LEU A 96 -14.66 12.40 -10.73
C LEU A 96 -15.19 10.98 -10.93
N VAL A 97 -16.47 10.75 -10.62
CA VAL A 97 -17.18 9.48 -10.86
C VAL A 97 -18.59 9.77 -11.41
N SER A 98 -19.18 8.81 -12.12
CA SER A 98 -20.48 9.01 -12.78
C SER A 98 -21.68 9.03 -11.84
N GLY A 99 -21.53 8.56 -10.59
CA GLY A 99 -22.61 8.51 -9.62
C GLY A 99 -22.12 8.13 -8.23
N GLU A 100 -22.97 8.34 -7.24
CA GLU A 100 -22.71 7.92 -5.87
C GLU A 100 -22.70 6.40 -5.75
N HIS A 101 -21.66 5.85 -5.11
CA HIS A 101 -21.55 4.42 -4.85
C HIS A 101 -20.82 4.17 -3.52
N SER A 102 -21.17 3.09 -2.82
CA SER A 102 -20.55 2.75 -1.53
C SER A 102 -19.07 2.40 -1.63
N ASP A 103 -18.62 1.98 -2.82
CA ASP A 103 -17.21 1.62 -3.09
C ASP A 103 -16.25 2.79 -2.93
N TYR A 104 -16.77 4.01 -2.85
CA TYR A 104 -15.98 5.23 -2.68
C TYR A 104 -16.07 5.82 -1.28
N ASN A 105 -16.80 5.17 -0.35
CA ASN A 105 -17.06 5.70 1.00
C ASN A 105 -15.79 6.03 1.79
N ASP A 106 -14.74 5.25 1.53
CA ASP A 106 -13.44 5.37 2.16
C ASP A 106 -12.52 6.35 1.44
N ILE A 107 -12.90 6.92 0.30
CA ILE A 107 -12.09 7.92 -0.37
C ILE A 107 -12.09 9.23 0.42
N ARG A 108 -10.89 9.77 0.60
CA ARG A 108 -10.62 11.05 1.25
C ARG A 108 -9.55 11.83 0.50
N GLY A 109 -9.61 13.15 0.60
CA GLY A 109 -8.54 13.99 0.10
C GLY A 109 -8.98 15.44 -0.05
N GLU A 110 -8.11 16.20 -0.69
CA GLU A 110 -8.20 17.65 -0.76
C GLU A 110 -7.72 18.11 -2.13
N ILE A 111 -8.39 19.11 -2.67
CA ILE A 111 -7.95 19.85 -3.86
C ILE A 111 -7.70 21.28 -3.44
N GLU A 112 -6.44 21.68 -3.36
CA GLU A 112 -6.05 23.05 -3.08
C GLU A 112 -5.92 23.82 -4.40
N LEU A 113 -6.86 24.72 -4.65
CA LEU A 113 -6.87 25.61 -5.81
C LEU A 113 -5.94 26.81 -5.51
N ILE A 114 -4.80 26.88 -6.19
CA ILE A 114 -3.75 27.86 -5.91
C ILE A 114 -3.90 29.10 -6.78
N TYR A 115 -4.06 28.90 -8.09
CA TYR A 115 -4.06 29.98 -9.07
C TYR A 115 -5.01 29.66 -10.24
N GLY A 116 -5.64 30.69 -10.78
CA GLY A 116 -6.49 30.58 -11.98
C GLY A 116 -7.97 30.30 -11.71
N PHE A 117 -8.38 30.19 -10.44
CA PHE A 117 -9.76 29.90 -10.03
C PHE A 117 -10.41 31.10 -9.35
N SER A 118 -11.74 31.17 -9.33
CA SER A 118 -12.50 32.28 -8.73
C SER A 118 -13.79 31.80 -8.08
N THR A 119 -14.21 32.50 -7.03
CA THR A 119 -15.52 32.27 -6.42
C THR A 119 -16.59 33.16 -7.05
N ALA A 120 -17.84 32.74 -6.97
CA ALA A 120 -18.97 33.62 -7.20
C ALA A 120 -19.04 34.70 -6.10
N ILE A 121 -20.01 35.61 -6.20
CA ILE A 121 -20.25 36.68 -5.23
C ILE A 121 -20.44 36.11 -3.81
N THR A 122 -21.02 34.92 -3.72
CA THR A 122 -21.09 34.08 -2.51
C THR A 122 -19.72 33.41 -2.28
N LYS A 123 -19.10 33.68 -1.13
CA LYS A 123 -17.77 33.17 -0.75
C LYS A 123 -17.67 31.64 -0.61
N ASN A 124 -18.77 30.93 -0.83
CA ASN A 124 -18.91 29.47 -0.66
C ASN A 124 -19.24 28.78 -1.99
N GLU A 125 -19.12 29.47 -3.12
CA GLU A 125 -19.45 28.91 -4.42
C GLU A 125 -18.31 29.17 -5.40
N LEU A 126 -17.80 28.11 -6.02
CA LEU A 126 -16.73 28.16 -7.00
C LEU A 126 -17.32 28.36 -8.40
N ILE A 127 -16.72 29.26 -9.19
CA ILE A 127 -17.06 29.36 -10.61
C ILE A 127 -16.45 28.15 -11.34
N ARG A 128 -17.32 27.27 -11.83
CA ARG A 128 -16.95 26.07 -12.61
C ARG A 128 -16.71 26.44 -14.07
N ASP A 129 -15.59 27.09 -14.34
CA ASP A 129 -15.18 27.47 -15.68
C ASP A 129 -14.35 26.36 -16.37
N ARG A 130 -13.85 26.65 -17.58
CA ARG A 130 -12.99 25.73 -18.34
C ARG A 130 -11.80 25.23 -17.52
N LYS A 131 -11.17 26.10 -16.72
CA LYS A 131 -9.95 25.76 -15.95
C LYS A 131 -10.28 24.80 -14.83
N PHE A 132 -11.41 25.00 -14.16
CA PHE A 132 -11.91 24.06 -13.18
C PHE A 132 -12.14 22.68 -13.80
N TYR A 133 -12.83 22.62 -14.94
CA TYR A 133 -13.08 21.34 -15.62
C TYR A 133 -11.78 20.66 -16.08
N GLU A 134 -10.82 21.41 -16.62
CA GLU A 134 -9.50 20.88 -16.99
C GLU A 134 -8.75 20.32 -15.77
N CYS A 135 -8.77 21.04 -14.65
CA CYS A 135 -8.17 20.59 -13.39
C CYS A 135 -8.78 19.27 -12.89
N ILE A 136 -10.11 19.19 -12.87
CA ILE A 136 -10.82 17.98 -12.48
C ILE A 136 -10.52 16.81 -13.43
N GLN A 137 -10.49 17.04 -14.75
CA GLN A 137 -10.18 15.98 -15.72
C GLN A 137 -8.76 15.43 -15.53
N GLU A 138 -7.80 16.31 -15.22
CA GLU A 138 -6.43 15.93 -14.89
C GLU A 138 -6.37 15.07 -13.63
N ILE A 139 -7.08 15.47 -12.57
CA ILE A 139 -7.20 14.69 -11.33
C ILE A 139 -7.87 13.34 -11.61
N GLU A 140 -8.99 13.33 -12.34
CA GLU A 140 -9.71 12.11 -12.73
C GLU A 140 -8.77 11.16 -13.47
N ALA A 141 -8.03 11.67 -14.47
CA ALA A 141 -7.08 10.89 -15.25
C ALA A 141 -5.94 10.29 -14.40
N ILE A 142 -5.47 11.00 -13.38
CA ILE A 142 -4.47 10.47 -12.43
C ILE A 142 -5.11 9.40 -11.54
N LEU A 143 -6.25 9.70 -10.93
CA LEU A 143 -6.91 8.83 -9.97
C LEU A 143 -7.43 7.53 -10.59
N ASN A 144 -7.81 7.52 -11.87
CA ASN A 144 -8.19 6.30 -12.59
C ASN A 144 -7.05 5.66 -13.39
N GLY A 145 -5.82 6.12 -13.20
CA GLY A 145 -4.61 5.52 -13.79
C GLY A 145 -4.47 5.72 -15.31
N ARG A 146 -5.23 6.62 -15.94
CA ARG A 146 -5.01 7.00 -17.35
C ARG A 146 -3.71 7.81 -17.51
N LYS A 147 -3.38 8.64 -16.52
CA LYS A 147 -2.15 9.45 -16.42
C LYS A 147 -1.29 8.98 -15.24
N SER A 148 0.03 9.18 -15.34
CA SER A 148 0.94 8.84 -14.25
C SER A 148 0.79 9.82 -13.09
N GLY A 149 0.77 9.28 -11.86
CA GLY A 149 0.75 10.09 -10.63
C GLY A 149 2.15 10.42 -10.09
N PRO A 150 2.24 10.89 -8.83
CA PRO A 150 3.50 11.29 -8.18
C PRO A 150 4.55 10.17 -8.13
N ALA A 151 4.12 8.92 -8.02
CA ALA A 151 5.00 7.75 -7.98
C ALA A 151 5.55 7.35 -9.37
N LYS A 152 5.39 8.20 -10.40
CA LYS A 152 5.82 7.98 -11.79
C LYS A 152 5.22 6.73 -12.49
N GLY A 153 4.25 6.07 -11.86
CA GLY A 153 3.50 4.95 -12.40
C GLY A 153 2.02 5.29 -12.63
N LYS A 154 1.35 4.50 -13.48
CA LYS A 154 -0.11 4.50 -13.66
C LYS A 154 -0.74 3.59 -12.61
N LYS A 155 -1.58 4.15 -11.73
CA LYS A 155 -2.29 3.41 -10.67
C LYS A 155 -3.74 3.87 -10.64
N ASP A 156 -4.67 2.91 -10.53
CA ASP A 156 -6.08 3.20 -10.26
C ASP A 156 -6.22 3.38 -8.75
N TYR A 157 -6.24 4.64 -8.32
CA TYR A 157 -6.37 5.07 -6.93
C TYR A 157 -7.83 5.07 -6.46
N LEU A 158 -8.81 5.21 -7.36
CA LEU A 158 -10.24 5.15 -6.99
C LEU A 158 -10.67 3.74 -6.55
N LYS A 159 -9.93 2.72 -6.96
CA LYS A 159 -10.05 1.38 -6.38
C LYS A 159 -9.03 1.25 -5.27
N ARG A 160 -9.47 1.35 -4.01
CA ARG A 160 -8.61 0.97 -2.89
C ARG A 160 -8.14 -0.46 -3.11
N LYS A 161 -6.87 -0.60 -3.47
CA LYS A 161 -6.20 -1.88 -3.35
C LYS A 161 -5.99 -2.07 -1.86
N THR A 162 -6.87 -2.86 -1.24
CA THR A 162 -6.66 -3.40 0.12
C THR A 162 -5.41 -4.26 0.22
N TYR A 163 -4.79 -4.59 -0.92
CA TYR A 163 -3.57 -5.37 -0.98
C TYR A 163 -2.33 -4.48 -0.78
N PRO A 164 -1.36 -4.92 0.05
CA PRO A 164 -0.01 -4.38 -0.01
C PRO A 164 0.57 -4.52 -1.43
N GLU A 165 1.49 -3.64 -1.83
CA GLU A 165 2.11 -3.66 -3.18
C GLU A 165 2.92 -4.96 -3.46
N SER A 166 3.09 -5.77 -2.42
CA SER A 166 3.57 -7.14 -2.44
C SER A 166 2.68 -8.01 -1.57
N LEU A 167 2.44 -9.26 -1.97
CA LEU A 167 1.81 -10.26 -1.12
C LEU A 167 2.59 -10.38 0.21
N PRO A 168 1.92 -10.58 1.37
CA PRO A 168 2.61 -10.82 2.64
C PRO A 168 3.60 -11.98 2.52
N GLU A 169 4.75 -11.87 3.19
CA GLU A 169 5.81 -12.90 3.14
C GLU A 169 5.28 -14.24 3.65
N LYS A 170 4.48 -14.22 4.72
CA LYS A 170 3.78 -15.37 5.29
C LYS A 170 2.89 -16.10 4.25
N LEU A 171 2.09 -15.34 3.51
CA LEU A 171 1.21 -15.90 2.47
C LEU A 171 2.02 -16.50 1.32
N LEU A 172 3.08 -15.82 0.88
CA LEU A 172 3.97 -16.33 -0.17
C LEU A 172 4.66 -17.62 0.25
N ARG A 173 5.12 -17.69 1.50
CA ARG A 173 5.71 -18.89 2.10
C ARG A 173 4.70 -20.03 2.10
N ASP A 174 3.50 -19.82 2.62
CA ASP A 174 2.52 -20.90 2.77
C ASP A 174 2.06 -21.42 1.40
N ARG A 175 1.96 -20.54 0.38
CA ARG A 175 1.75 -20.96 -1.01
C ARG A 175 2.93 -21.73 -1.59
N LEU A 176 4.17 -21.33 -1.28
CA LEU A 176 5.37 -22.04 -1.72
C LEU A 176 5.47 -23.42 -1.05
N HIS A 177 5.12 -23.53 0.23
CA HIS A 177 5.01 -24.79 0.95
C HIS A 177 4.07 -25.75 0.20
N ILE A 178 2.83 -25.31 -0.04
CA ILE A 178 1.83 -26.11 -0.78
C ILE A 178 2.36 -26.50 -2.16
N TYR A 179 3.01 -25.57 -2.87
CA TYR A 179 3.60 -25.87 -4.17
C TYR A 179 4.68 -26.96 -4.09
N LEU A 180 5.59 -26.90 -3.11
CA LEU A 180 6.65 -27.90 -2.94
C LEU A 180 6.08 -29.29 -2.61
N GLU A 181 5.02 -29.36 -1.81
CA GLU A 181 4.33 -30.62 -1.48
C GLU A 181 3.50 -31.20 -2.64
N THR A 182 2.98 -30.35 -3.53
CA THR A 182 1.99 -30.78 -4.54
C THR A 182 2.52 -30.79 -5.97
N ASN A 183 3.71 -30.22 -6.23
CA ASN A 183 4.26 -30.10 -7.58
C ASN A 183 4.46 -31.50 -8.21
N PRO A 184 3.73 -31.86 -9.28
CA PRO A 184 3.78 -33.21 -9.85
C PRO A 184 5.12 -33.55 -10.50
N LEU A 185 5.96 -32.55 -10.80
CA LEU A 185 7.25 -32.75 -11.46
C LEU A 185 8.42 -32.88 -10.49
N ASN A 186 8.33 -32.21 -9.33
CA ASN A 186 9.42 -32.15 -8.34
C ASN A 186 8.83 -31.97 -6.94
N LYS A 187 7.97 -32.92 -6.57
CA LYS A 187 7.37 -32.98 -5.24
C LYS A 187 8.46 -33.22 -4.20
N LYS A 188 8.35 -32.53 -3.07
CA LYS A 188 9.13 -32.75 -1.85
C LYS A 188 8.35 -33.65 -0.90
N GLU A 189 9.04 -34.56 -0.22
CA GLU A 189 8.39 -35.53 0.67
C GLU A 189 8.24 -34.95 2.08
N ASP A 190 9.27 -34.25 2.56
CA ASP A 190 9.27 -33.61 3.88
C ASP A 190 9.34 -32.10 3.70
N VAL A 191 8.26 -31.37 4.02
CA VAL A 191 8.17 -29.90 3.93
C VAL A 191 7.72 -29.33 5.27
N GLU A 192 8.54 -28.48 5.89
CA GLU A 192 8.23 -27.83 7.17
C GLU A 192 8.37 -26.31 7.04
N SER A 193 7.34 -25.56 7.41
CA SER A 193 7.38 -24.10 7.48
C SER A 193 7.90 -23.61 8.84
N GLU A 194 8.54 -22.45 8.87
CA GLU A 194 9.07 -21.81 10.09
C GLU A 194 9.97 -22.74 10.90
N TYR A 195 10.88 -23.43 10.20
CA TYR A 195 11.76 -24.42 10.79
C TYR A 195 12.74 -23.77 11.78
N VAL A 196 12.62 -24.14 13.06
CA VAL A 196 13.46 -23.61 14.13
C VAL A 196 14.84 -24.25 14.08
N ILE A 197 15.88 -23.43 13.88
CA ILE A 197 17.26 -23.90 13.98
C ILE A 197 17.73 -23.77 15.43
N GLY A 198 18.05 -24.90 16.06
CA GLY A 198 18.63 -24.92 17.40
C GLY A 198 19.98 -24.18 17.45
N GLY A 199 20.13 -23.27 18.40
CA GLY A 199 21.40 -22.59 18.71
C GLY A 199 21.53 -21.15 18.20
N ILE A 200 20.56 -20.65 17.44
CA ILE A 200 20.47 -19.24 17.00
C ILE A 200 19.03 -18.75 17.09
N GLU A 201 18.86 -17.44 17.20
CA GLU A 201 17.54 -16.80 17.10
C GLU A 201 17.14 -16.67 15.62
N GLY A 202 15.98 -17.21 15.25
CA GLY A 202 15.46 -17.20 13.89
C GLY A 202 14.92 -18.55 13.43
N PHE A 203 14.24 -18.53 12.29
CA PHE A 203 13.67 -19.69 11.63
C PHE A 203 13.97 -19.64 10.13
N ILE A 204 14.07 -20.80 9.50
CA ILE A 204 14.05 -20.90 8.03
C ILE A 204 12.59 -20.82 7.60
N ASP A 205 12.28 -20.05 6.55
CA ASP A 205 10.90 -19.97 6.07
C ASP A 205 10.34 -21.35 5.72
N ILE A 206 11.08 -22.15 4.93
CA ILE A 206 10.70 -23.54 4.62
C ILE A 206 11.95 -24.42 4.59
N LEU A 207 11.91 -25.57 5.27
CA LEU A 207 12.87 -26.66 5.08
C LEU A 207 12.18 -27.77 4.28
N ALA A 208 12.70 -28.10 3.10
CA ALA A 208 12.13 -29.12 2.23
C ALA A 208 13.18 -30.14 1.78
N ASP A 209 13.06 -31.42 2.15
CA ASP A 209 14.05 -32.48 1.87
C ASP A 209 15.51 -32.08 2.17
N LYS A 210 15.75 -31.39 3.30
CA LYS A 210 17.04 -30.79 3.71
C LYS A 210 17.56 -29.65 2.82
N GLU A 211 16.70 -29.10 1.98
CA GLU A 211 16.96 -27.86 1.25
C GLU A 211 16.34 -26.69 2.02
N ALA A 212 17.13 -25.68 2.35
CA ALA A 212 16.66 -24.50 3.09
C ALA A 212 16.13 -23.44 2.11
N TRP A 213 14.89 -23.02 2.27
CA TRP A 213 14.24 -22.02 1.41
C TRP A 213 13.94 -20.77 2.21
N GLU A 214 14.36 -19.62 1.69
CA GLU A 214 14.09 -18.30 2.24
C GLU A 214 13.36 -17.48 1.18
N ILE A 215 12.30 -16.77 1.57
CA ILE A 215 11.50 -15.95 0.67
C ILE A 215 11.61 -14.47 1.02
N LYS A 216 11.62 -13.61 -0.01
CA LYS A 216 11.59 -12.16 0.14
C LYS A 216 10.56 -11.55 -0.79
N THR A 217 9.72 -10.67 -0.23
CA THR A 217 8.67 -9.94 -0.97
C THR A 217 9.20 -8.95 -2.01
N GLY A 218 10.46 -8.53 -1.87
CA GLY A 218 11.13 -7.51 -2.66
C GLY A 218 12.38 -8.00 -3.40
N LYS A 219 13.31 -7.07 -3.63
CA LYS A 219 14.63 -7.35 -4.22
C LYS A 219 15.59 -7.82 -3.13
N ALA A 220 16.23 -8.97 -3.32
CA ALA A 220 17.17 -9.52 -2.35
C ALA A 220 18.61 -8.99 -2.53
N SER A 221 19.26 -8.77 -1.40
CA SER A 221 20.60 -8.22 -1.24
C SER A 221 21.62 -9.29 -0.83
N ALA A 222 22.89 -8.90 -0.68
CA ALA A 222 23.91 -9.80 -0.12
C ALA A 222 23.61 -10.20 1.32
N LEU A 223 22.94 -9.34 2.11
CA LEU A 223 22.60 -9.64 3.50
C LEU A 223 21.63 -10.82 3.59
N ASP A 224 20.63 -10.86 2.71
CA ASP A 224 19.64 -11.95 2.64
C ASP A 224 20.31 -13.29 2.28
N VAL A 225 21.32 -13.26 1.41
CA VAL A 225 22.12 -14.45 1.08
C VAL A 225 22.91 -14.93 2.29
N TYR A 226 23.54 -14.02 3.04
CA TYR A 226 24.29 -14.39 4.25
C TYR A 226 23.39 -14.86 5.40
N GLN A 227 22.17 -14.34 5.50
CA GLN A 227 21.16 -14.83 6.43
C GLN A 227 20.85 -16.31 6.14
N LEU A 228 20.50 -16.64 4.89
CA LEU A 228 20.25 -18.03 4.50
C LEU A 228 21.49 -18.90 4.70
N PHE A 229 22.68 -18.41 4.36
CA PHE A 229 23.92 -19.13 4.60
C PHE A 229 24.15 -19.46 6.07
N MET A 230 23.93 -18.50 6.98
CA MET A 230 24.03 -18.73 8.42
C MET A 230 23.08 -19.84 8.87
N TYR A 231 21.84 -19.81 8.40
CA TYR A 231 20.86 -20.87 8.68
C TYR A 231 21.32 -22.24 8.17
N MET A 232 21.82 -22.28 6.94
CA MET A 232 22.37 -23.51 6.36
C MET A 232 23.63 -24.01 7.09
N ASP A 233 24.45 -23.13 7.64
CA ASP A 233 25.67 -23.50 8.37
C ASP A 233 25.35 -24.12 9.72
N VAL A 234 24.52 -23.43 10.52
CA VAL A 234 24.10 -23.94 11.84
C VAL A 234 23.25 -25.19 11.71
N GLY A 235 22.31 -25.22 10.75
CA GLY A 235 21.45 -26.37 10.46
C GLY A 235 22.14 -27.51 9.70
N LYS A 236 23.40 -27.34 9.28
CA LYS A 236 24.18 -28.32 8.50
C LYS A 236 23.51 -28.76 7.19
N PHE A 237 22.92 -27.80 6.48
CA PHE A 237 22.33 -27.98 5.15
C PHE A 237 23.32 -27.58 4.05
N ASP A 238 23.37 -28.33 2.95
CA ASP A 238 24.31 -28.08 1.84
C ASP A 238 23.69 -27.29 0.69
N LYS A 239 22.35 -27.26 0.61
CA LYS A 239 21.59 -26.60 -0.45
C LYS A 239 20.57 -25.64 0.13
N GLY A 240 20.46 -24.47 -0.49
CA GLY A 240 19.39 -23.53 -0.20
C GLY A 240 18.92 -22.77 -1.43
N TYR A 241 17.74 -22.18 -1.30
CA TYR A 241 17.09 -21.38 -2.32
C TYR A 241 16.66 -20.05 -1.71
N LEU A 242 17.13 -18.96 -2.30
CA LEU A 242 16.64 -17.63 -1.97
C LEU A 242 15.66 -17.20 -3.06
N VAL A 243 14.38 -17.07 -2.71
CA VAL A 243 13.29 -16.74 -3.63
C VAL A 243 12.93 -15.27 -3.47
N ALA A 244 13.07 -14.47 -4.54
CA ALA A 244 12.81 -13.02 -4.48
C ALA A 244 12.27 -12.47 -5.81
N LYS A 245 11.80 -11.21 -5.84
CA LYS A 245 11.33 -10.58 -7.08
C LYS A 245 12.47 -10.28 -8.06
N ASP A 246 13.65 -9.99 -7.51
CA ASP A 246 14.87 -9.68 -8.24
C ASP A 246 16.07 -9.76 -7.27
N PHE A 247 17.30 -9.68 -7.79
CA PHE A 247 18.54 -9.78 -7.02
C PHE A 247 19.49 -8.62 -7.31
N THR A 248 20.18 -8.14 -6.28
CA THR A 248 21.30 -7.19 -6.47
C THR A 248 22.53 -7.92 -7.01
N THR A 249 23.45 -7.19 -7.65
CA THR A 249 24.77 -7.74 -8.02
C THR A 249 25.51 -8.29 -6.80
N GLY A 250 25.34 -7.66 -5.63
CA GLY A 250 25.90 -8.13 -4.36
C GLY A 250 25.40 -9.51 -3.96
N ALA A 251 24.11 -9.81 -4.16
CA ALA A 251 23.54 -11.12 -3.86
C ALA A 251 24.18 -12.22 -4.74
N SER A 252 24.36 -11.96 -6.03
CA SER A 252 25.03 -12.90 -6.94
C SER A 252 26.50 -13.14 -6.57
N VAL A 253 27.23 -12.08 -6.19
CA VAL A 253 28.61 -12.19 -5.72
C VAL A 253 28.69 -13.00 -4.42
N ALA A 254 27.80 -12.74 -3.46
CA ALA A 254 27.77 -13.46 -2.18
C ALA A 254 27.47 -14.95 -2.36
N SER A 255 26.46 -15.30 -3.15
CA SER A 255 26.11 -16.71 -3.43
C SER A 255 27.29 -17.46 -4.06
N LYS A 256 27.99 -16.82 -5.02
CA LYS A 256 29.19 -17.39 -5.63
C LYS A 256 30.32 -17.56 -4.60
N TYR A 257 30.59 -16.54 -3.79
CA TYR A 257 31.62 -16.60 -2.76
C TYR A 257 31.36 -17.75 -1.76
N ILE A 258 30.12 -17.91 -1.31
CA ILE A 258 29.71 -18.99 -0.40
C ILE A 258 29.94 -20.35 -1.03
N LYS A 259 29.57 -20.53 -2.30
CA LYS A 259 29.82 -21.76 -3.04
C LYS A 259 31.30 -22.10 -3.14
N ASP A 260 32.12 -21.10 -3.48
CA ASP A 260 33.55 -21.31 -3.74
C ASP A 260 34.36 -21.53 -2.45
N ASN A 261 33.89 -21.03 -1.29
CA ASN A 261 34.66 -21.04 -0.03
C ASN A 261 34.07 -21.90 1.09
N HIS A 262 32.77 -22.19 1.06
CA HIS A 262 32.07 -22.85 2.17
C HIS A 262 31.38 -24.16 1.77
N SER A 263 31.55 -24.63 0.53
CA SER A 263 30.95 -25.87 0.01
C SER A 263 29.41 -25.93 0.13
N LYS A 264 28.74 -24.78 0.23
CA LYS A 264 27.27 -24.66 0.29
C LYS A 264 26.76 -23.98 -0.97
N THR A 265 25.64 -24.46 -1.50
CA THR A 265 25.05 -23.90 -2.73
C THR A 265 23.76 -23.15 -2.41
N ILE A 266 23.74 -21.85 -2.72
CA ILE A 266 22.52 -21.01 -2.64
C ILE A 266 22.07 -20.66 -4.05
N THR A 267 20.93 -21.19 -4.48
CA THR A 267 20.31 -20.88 -5.76
C THR A 267 19.43 -19.64 -5.63
N LEU A 268 19.65 -18.65 -6.49
CA LEU A 268 18.81 -17.45 -6.57
C LEU A 268 17.65 -17.74 -7.55
N ALA A 269 16.43 -17.83 -7.04
CA ALA A 269 15.24 -18.14 -7.84
C ALA A 269 14.27 -16.95 -7.88
N ASN A 270 13.70 -16.64 -9.05
CA ASN A 270 12.74 -15.54 -9.11
C ASN A 270 11.36 -16.01 -8.65
N LEU A 271 10.64 -15.14 -7.94
CA LEU A 271 9.25 -15.39 -7.54
C LEU A 271 8.34 -15.75 -8.71
N LYS A 272 8.61 -15.22 -9.91
CA LYS A 272 7.85 -15.51 -11.14
C LYS A 272 8.01 -16.94 -11.64
N ASP A 273 9.03 -17.65 -11.17
CA ASP A 273 9.32 -19.03 -11.56
C ASP A 273 8.37 -20.01 -10.83
N PHE A 274 7.60 -19.51 -9.85
CA PHE A 274 6.67 -20.27 -9.04
C PHE A 274 5.23 -19.76 -9.21
N PRO A 275 4.21 -20.64 -9.22
CA PRO A 275 2.79 -20.25 -9.38
C PRO A 275 2.17 -19.65 -8.10
N ILE A 276 2.95 -18.97 -7.27
CA ILE A 276 2.56 -18.50 -5.92
C ILE A 276 2.21 -17.00 -5.88
N ASN A 277 2.44 -16.28 -6.98
CA ASN A 277 2.28 -14.82 -7.06
C ASN A 277 0.93 -14.39 -7.66
N HIS A 278 -0.09 -15.26 -7.61
CA HIS A 278 -1.45 -14.95 -8.06
C HIS A 278 -2.17 -14.03 -7.05
N PRO A 279 -3.25 -13.34 -7.42
CA PRO A 279 -4.00 -12.48 -6.48
C PRO A 279 -4.50 -13.24 -5.23
N ILE A 280 -4.68 -12.53 -4.11
CA ILE A 280 -5.23 -13.11 -2.86
C ILE A 280 -6.70 -13.47 -3.05
N THR A 281 -7.03 -14.73 -2.78
CA THR A 281 -8.40 -15.26 -2.77
C THR A 281 -9.21 -14.70 -1.59
N PRO A 282 -10.56 -14.80 -1.57
CA PRO A 282 -11.35 -14.36 -0.42
C PRO A 282 -10.95 -15.04 0.90
N ASP A 283 -10.75 -16.36 0.88
CA ASP A 283 -10.42 -17.14 2.09
C ASP A 283 -9.05 -16.74 2.67
N GLU A 284 -8.03 -16.58 1.81
CA GLU A 284 -6.71 -16.11 2.22
C GLU A 284 -6.73 -14.67 2.76
N ARG A 285 -7.78 -13.87 2.52
CA ARG A 285 -7.88 -12.54 3.14
C ARG A 285 -8.27 -12.63 4.59
N GLU A 286 -9.20 -13.52 4.95
CA GLU A 286 -9.63 -13.64 6.36
C GLU A 286 -8.50 -14.19 7.24
N GLU A 287 -7.61 -14.99 6.67
CA GLU A 287 -6.52 -15.64 7.42
C GLU A 287 -5.25 -14.77 7.52
N TYR A 288 -4.95 -13.96 6.51
CA TYR A 288 -3.67 -13.24 6.41
C TYR A 288 -3.78 -11.71 6.46
N LEU A 289 -4.99 -11.14 6.52
CA LEU A 289 -5.24 -9.70 6.61
C LEU A 289 -6.23 -9.36 7.73
#